data_AF-A0A7X7XRG9-F1
#
_entry.id   AF-A0A7X7XRG9-F1
#
_cell.length_a   1.000
_cell.length_b   1.000
_cell.length_c   1.000
_cell.angle_alpha   90.00
_cell.angle_beta   90.00
_cell.angle_gamma   90.00
#
_symmetry.space_group_name_H-M   'P 1'
#
loop_
_entity.id
_entity.type
_entity.pdbx_description
1 polymer ?
#
loop_
_entity_poly.entity_id
_entity_poly.type
_entity_poly.pdbx_seq_one_letter_code
_entity_poly.pdbx_strand_id
1 'polypeptide(L)'
;MERTFVDKIFALCDYHLLNKYERNSRHLYDLHMIRESGLLDKKILPSLIDNVIAERQKYPEYNPSVSDGQKPRQLLMNIIDSDVYKTDFNKVTTKLLFQKTTYETCKNTLYQIILSELVPEIINK
;
A
#
# COMPACT_ATOMS: atom_id res chain seq x y z
N MET A 1 -5.71 3.40 13.56
CA MET A 1 -5.94 3.70 12.12
C MET A 1 -4.66 3.52 11.32
N GLU A 2 -3.55 3.97 11.90
CA GLU A 2 -2.16 3.88 11.48
C GLU A 2 -1.75 2.45 11.12
N ARG A 3 -2.09 1.47 11.97
CA ARG A 3 -1.75 0.07 11.67
C ARG A 3 -2.42 -0.40 10.39
N THR A 4 -3.71 -0.10 10.24
CA THR A 4 -4.46 -0.37 9.01
C THR A 4 -3.83 0.33 7.81
N PHE A 5 -3.40 1.58 7.94
CA PHE A 5 -2.70 2.30 6.87
C PHE A 5 -1.43 1.57 6.43
N VAL A 6 -0.56 1.21 7.37
CA VAL A 6 0.67 0.47 7.09
C VAL A 6 0.38 -0.90 6.50
N ASP A 7 -0.62 -1.62 7.02
CA ASP A 7 -1.01 -2.92 6.49
C ASP A 7 -1.50 -2.84 5.04
N LYS A 8 -2.19 -1.76 4.65
CA LYS A 8 -2.66 -1.56 3.29
C LYS A 8 -1.51 -1.26 2.32
N ILE A 9 -0.46 -0.57 2.78
CA ILE A 9 0.76 -0.34 1.98
C ILE A 9 1.39 -1.68 1.61
N PHE A 10 1.71 -2.52 2.59
CA PHE A 10 2.36 -3.80 2.33
C PHE A 10 1.43 -4.79 1.60
N ALA A 11 0.12 -4.75 1.84
CA ALA A 11 -0.82 -5.57 1.09
C ALA A 11 -0.77 -5.28 -0.42
N LEU A 12 -0.63 -4.01 -0.84
CA LEU A 12 -0.43 -3.68 -2.25
C LEU A 12 0.87 -4.28 -2.81
N CYS A 13 1.97 -4.23 -2.05
CA CYS A 13 3.23 -4.87 -2.43
C CYS A 13 3.09 -6.40 -2.57
N ASP A 14 2.46 -7.04 -1.58
CA ASP A 14 2.24 -8.49 -1.56
C ASP A 14 1.39 -8.93 -2.76
N TYR A 15 0.29 -8.24 -3.02
CA TYR A 15 -0.56 -8.54 -4.16
C TYR A 15 0.12 -8.29 -5.51
N HIS A 16 0.99 -7.30 -5.60
CA HIS A 16 1.78 -7.07 -6.81
C HIS A 16 2.74 -8.23 -7.09
N LEU A 17 3.48 -8.69 -6.07
CA LEU A 17 4.36 -9.86 -6.19
C LEU A 17 3.59 -11.15 -6.53
N LEU A 18 2.35 -11.27 -6.05
CA LEU A 18 1.48 -12.42 -6.31
C LEU A 18 0.63 -12.27 -7.58
N ASN A 19 0.76 -11.17 -8.33
CA ASN A 19 -0.08 -10.83 -9.49
C ASN A 19 -1.60 -10.85 -9.21
N LYS A 20 -2.01 -10.47 -7.99
CA LYS A 20 -3.40 -10.46 -7.53
C LYS A 20 -4.00 -9.05 -7.60
N TYR A 21 -4.36 -8.61 -8.81
CA TYR A 21 -4.86 -7.24 -9.00
C TYR A 21 -6.38 -7.10 -8.87
N GLU A 22 -7.13 -8.17 -9.13
CA GLU A 22 -8.60 -8.16 -9.06
C GLU A 22 -9.10 -8.04 -7.63
N ARG A 23 -10.10 -7.17 -7.42
CA ARG A 23 -10.75 -6.85 -6.13
C ARG A 23 -9.84 -6.26 -5.05
N ASN A 24 -8.56 -6.03 -5.37
CA ASN A 24 -7.54 -5.52 -4.44
C ASN A 24 -7.22 -4.03 -4.67
N SER A 25 -7.68 -3.41 -5.76
CA SER A 25 -7.47 -1.98 -6.00
C SER A 25 -8.12 -1.07 -4.94
N ARG A 26 -9.09 -1.59 -4.17
CA ARG A 26 -9.71 -0.88 -3.04
C ARG A 26 -8.71 -0.41 -1.99
N HIS A 27 -7.54 -1.03 -1.89
CA HIS A 27 -6.51 -0.59 -0.96
C HIS A 27 -5.88 0.75 -1.35
N LEU A 28 -5.84 1.09 -2.65
CA LEU A 28 -5.46 2.43 -3.11
C LEU A 28 -6.46 3.48 -2.58
N TYR A 29 -7.75 3.15 -2.64
CA TYR A 29 -8.80 4.00 -2.08
C TYR A 29 -8.70 4.12 -0.56
N ASP A 30 -8.56 2.98 0.16
CA ASP A 30 -8.44 2.96 1.62
C ASP A 30 -7.27 3.85 2.08
N LEU A 31 -6.10 3.75 1.42
CA LEU A 31 -4.92 4.59 1.72
C LEU A 31 -5.20 6.07 1.50
N HIS A 32 -5.85 6.42 0.40
CA HIS A 32 -6.24 7.80 0.11
C HIS A 32 -7.17 8.34 1.20
N MET A 33 -8.24 7.62 1.53
CA MET A 33 -9.20 8.06 2.54
C MET A 33 -8.57 8.22 3.93
N ILE A 34 -7.73 7.27 4.35
CA ILE A 34 -7.04 7.37 5.64
C ILE A 34 -6.09 8.58 5.66
N ARG A 35 -5.34 8.80 4.57
CA ARG A 35 -4.41 9.94 4.49
C ARG A 35 -5.14 11.29 4.50
N GLU A 36 -6.22 11.41 3.74
CA GLU A 36 -7.03 12.64 3.65
C GLU A 36 -7.81 12.94 4.92
N SER A 37 -8.09 11.93 5.77
CA SER A 37 -8.76 12.16 7.05
C SER A 37 -7.99 13.11 7.97
N GLY A 38 -6.68 13.23 7.81
CA GLY A 38 -5.81 14.02 8.68
C GLY A 38 -5.61 13.43 10.08
N LEU A 39 -6.17 12.25 10.35
CA LEU A 39 -6.18 11.62 11.68
C LEU A 39 -4.95 10.75 11.96
N LEU A 40 -4.04 10.58 10.99
CA LEU A 40 -2.82 9.78 11.18
C LEU A 40 -1.86 10.47 12.13
N ASP A 41 -1.51 9.81 13.24
CA ASP A 41 -0.35 10.21 14.02
C ASP A 41 0.95 9.81 13.28
N LYS A 42 1.50 10.76 12.54
CA LYS A 42 2.73 10.56 11.76
C LYS A 42 3.94 10.21 12.62
N LYS A 43 3.94 10.54 13.91
CA LYS A 43 5.09 10.29 14.80
C LYS A 43 5.26 8.80 15.11
N ILE A 44 4.17 8.02 15.11
CA ILE A 44 4.21 6.58 15.41
C ILE A 44 4.37 5.71 14.17
N LEU A 45 4.19 6.27 12.97
CA LEU A 45 4.26 5.49 11.72
C LEU A 45 5.62 4.80 11.51
N PRO A 46 6.78 5.40 11.79
CA PRO A 46 8.07 4.73 11.61
C PRO A 46 8.19 3.45 12.45
N SER A 47 7.91 3.52 13.76
CA SER A 47 7.98 2.33 14.63
C SER A 47 6.92 1.29 14.27
N LEU A 48 5.78 1.73 13.72
CA LEU A 48 4.73 0.83 13.29
C LEU A 48 5.09 0.08 12.00
N ILE A 49 5.83 0.70 11.08
CA ILE A 49 6.39 0.04 9.89
C ILE A 49 7.27 -1.13 10.33
N ASP A 50 8.20 -0.91 11.24
CA ASP A 50 9.11 -1.95 11.75
C ASP A 50 8.32 -3.11 12.39
N ASN A 51 7.33 -2.78 13.23
CA ASN A 51 6.47 -3.78 13.86
C ASN A 51 5.65 -4.59 12.84
N VAL A 52 5.08 -3.94 11.82
CA VAL A 52 4.32 -4.63 10.76
C VAL A 52 5.23 -5.53 9.95
N ILE A 53 6.43 -5.08 9.59
CA ILE A 53 7.42 -5.89 8.88
C ILE A 53 7.74 -7.15 9.70
N ALA A 54 8.13 -6.97 10.96
CA ALA A 54 8.49 -8.07 11.85
C ALA A 54 7.34 -9.08 12.06
N GLU A 55 6.09 -8.61 12.16
CA GLU A 55 4.93 -9.49 12.26
C GLU A 55 4.65 -10.24 10.96
N ARG A 56 4.72 -9.57 9.82
CA ARG A 56 4.47 -10.18 8.50
C ARG A 56 5.54 -11.19 8.11
N GLN A 57 6.78 -10.97 8.53
CA GLN A 57 7.90 -11.89 8.32
C GLN A 57 7.69 -13.26 8.98
N LYS A 58 6.79 -13.37 9.97
CA LYS A 58 6.40 -14.66 10.58
C LYS A 58 5.62 -15.54 9.60
N TYR A 59 5.05 -14.97 8.53
CA TYR A 59 4.23 -15.66 7.56
C TYR A 59 4.64 -15.28 6.11
N PRO A 60 5.86 -15.63 5.68
CA PRO A 60 6.45 -15.14 4.42
C PRO A 60 5.71 -15.66 3.17
N GLU A 61 5.03 -16.81 3.27
CA GLU A 61 4.21 -17.37 2.19
C GLU A 61 3.03 -16.48 1.78
N TYR A 62 2.51 -15.67 2.72
CA TYR A 62 1.42 -14.73 2.46
C TYR A 62 1.90 -13.28 2.33
N ASN A 63 3.07 -12.97 2.86
CA ASN A 63 3.62 -11.61 2.90
C ASN A 63 4.99 -11.54 2.21
N PRO A 64 5.08 -11.87 0.91
CA PRO A 64 6.35 -11.94 0.22
C PRO A 64 7.09 -10.61 0.18
N SER A 65 6.40 -9.46 0.29
CA SER A 65 7.02 -8.13 0.18
C SER A 65 7.89 -7.73 1.37
N VAL A 66 7.80 -8.44 2.49
CA VAL A 66 8.66 -8.23 3.67
C VAL A 66 9.76 -9.27 3.80
N SER A 67 9.99 -10.06 2.75
CA SER A 67 11.13 -10.99 2.70
C SER A 67 12.45 -10.23 2.57
N ASP A 68 13.52 -10.82 3.08
CA ASP A 68 14.88 -10.27 3.00
C ASP A 68 15.26 -9.89 1.55
N GLY A 69 15.82 -8.69 1.38
CA GLY A 69 16.22 -8.16 0.08
C GLY A 69 15.10 -7.59 -0.79
N GLN A 70 13.83 -7.68 -0.37
CA GLN A 70 12.72 -7.05 -1.09
C GLN A 70 12.80 -5.53 -1.04
N LYS A 71 12.29 -4.88 -2.10
CA LYS A 71 12.38 -3.44 -2.28
C LYS A 71 10.97 -2.82 -2.36
N PRO A 72 10.26 -2.64 -1.24
CA PRO A 72 8.85 -2.30 -1.26
C PRO A 72 8.58 -0.94 -1.93
N ARG A 73 9.46 0.06 -1.79
CA ARG A 73 9.31 1.31 -2.56
C ARG A 73 9.34 1.09 -4.07
N GLN A 74 10.23 0.21 -4.56
CA GLN A 74 10.29 -0.12 -5.99
C GLN A 74 9.01 -0.84 -6.43
N LEU A 75 8.47 -1.74 -5.61
CA LEU A 75 7.20 -2.40 -5.89
C LEU A 75 6.05 -1.39 -6.00
N LEU A 76 5.97 -0.43 -5.07
CA LEU A 76 4.96 0.64 -5.14
C LEU A 76 5.14 1.52 -6.37
N MET A 77 6.37 1.84 -6.76
CA MET A 77 6.65 2.60 -7.97
C MET A 77 6.21 1.82 -9.23
N ASN A 78 6.53 0.52 -9.31
CA ASN A 78 6.08 -0.33 -10.42
C ASN A 78 4.55 -0.36 -10.52
N ILE A 79 3.83 -0.40 -9.39
CA ILE A 79 2.37 -0.34 -9.36
C ILE A 79 1.84 0.96 -9.97
N ILE A 80 2.52 2.10 -9.72
CA ILE A 80 2.17 3.41 -10.28
C ILE A 80 2.46 3.44 -11.78
N ASP A 81 3.66 3.03 -12.19
CA ASP A 81 4.12 3.14 -13.58
C ASP A 81 3.36 2.21 -14.53
N SER A 82 2.93 1.05 -14.04
CA SER A 82 2.23 0.04 -14.84
C SER A 82 0.70 0.21 -14.86
N ASP A 83 0.14 1.10 -14.04
CA ASP A 83 -1.31 1.28 -13.88
C ASP A 83 -2.07 -0.06 -13.62
N VAL A 84 -1.41 -1.08 -13.02
CA VAL A 84 -1.94 -2.46 -12.89
C VAL A 84 -3.30 -2.57 -12.21
N TYR A 85 -3.65 -1.63 -11.33
CA TYR A 85 -4.93 -1.60 -10.63
C TYR A 85 -6.02 -0.77 -11.33
N LYS A 86 -5.71 -0.03 -12.40
CA LYS A 86 -6.63 0.94 -13.02
C LYS A 86 -7.94 0.32 -13.51
N THR A 87 -7.83 -0.83 -14.17
CA THR A 87 -9.00 -1.56 -14.68
C THR A 87 -9.88 -2.06 -13.56
N ASP A 88 -9.29 -2.69 -12.53
CA ASP A 88 -10.03 -3.16 -11.35
C ASP A 88 -10.68 -2.00 -10.60
N PHE A 89 -9.94 -0.89 -10.42
CA PHE A 89 -10.43 0.28 -9.72
C PHE A 89 -11.69 0.84 -10.39
N ASN A 90 -11.62 1.07 -11.70
CA ASN A 90 -12.71 1.67 -12.45
C ASN A 90 -13.94 0.76 -12.59
N LYS A 91 -13.76 -0.57 -12.63
CA LYS A 91 -14.86 -1.53 -12.81
C LYS A 91 -15.48 -2.01 -11.50
N VAL A 92 -14.70 -2.07 -10.43
CA VAL A 92 -15.06 -2.68 -9.14
C VAL A 92 -15.07 -1.64 -8.03
N THR A 93 -13.93 -1.02 -7.74
CA THR A 93 -13.78 -0.15 -6.56
C THR A 93 -14.66 1.08 -6.63
N THR A 94 -14.80 1.73 -7.78
CA THR A 94 -15.68 2.91 -7.98
C THR A 94 -17.13 2.66 -7.57
N LYS A 95 -17.62 1.42 -7.68
CA LYS A 95 -18.99 1.02 -7.31
C LYS A 95 -19.18 0.84 -5.80
N LEU A 96 -18.08 0.74 -5.05
CA LEU A 96 -18.06 0.51 -3.60
C LEU A 96 -17.70 1.77 -2.81
N LEU A 97 -17.47 2.90 -3.48
CA LEU A 97 -16.98 4.11 -2.83
C LEU A 97 -18.08 4.80 -2.04
N PHE A 98 -17.77 5.12 -0.79
CA PHE A 98 -18.58 6.03 0.04
C PHE A 98 -18.38 7.49 -0.37
N GLN A 99 -17.13 7.87 -0.64
CA GLN A 99 -16.75 9.18 -1.16
C GLN A 99 -16.17 9.05 -2.56
N LYS A 100 -16.70 9.80 -3.52
CA LYS A 100 -16.24 9.75 -4.91
C LYS A 100 -14.80 10.26 -4.99
N THR A 101 -13.93 9.47 -5.60
CA THR A 101 -12.55 9.84 -5.97
C THR A 101 -12.14 9.12 -7.25
N THR A 102 -11.00 9.48 -7.82
CA THR A 102 -10.49 8.88 -9.06
C THR A 102 -9.29 7.98 -8.80
N TYR A 103 -9.03 7.05 -9.72
CA TYR A 103 -7.83 6.23 -9.69
C TYR A 103 -6.56 7.09 -9.65
N GLU A 104 -6.50 8.16 -10.46
CA GLU A 104 -5.33 9.06 -10.51
C GLU A 104 -5.11 9.79 -9.18
N THR A 105 -6.20 10.19 -8.49
CA THR A 105 -6.11 10.79 -7.15
C THR A 105 -5.52 9.80 -6.12
N CYS A 106 -6.00 8.56 -6.13
CA CYS A 106 -5.46 7.51 -5.24
C CYS A 106 -4.01 7.15 -5.61
N LYS A 107 -3.67 7.11 -6.90
CA LYS A 107 -2.30 6.89 -7.39
C LYS A 107 -1.36 8.00 -6.92
N ASN A 108 -1.79 9.25 -6.99
CA ASN A 108 -1.03 10.38 -6.43
C ASN A 108 -0.82 10.24 -4.92
N THR A 109 -1.82 9.76 -4.18
CA THR A 109 -1.65 9.48 -2.75
C THR A 109 -0.56 8.44 -2.51
N LEU A 110 -0.56 7.35 -3.30
CA LEU A 110 0.48 6.34 -3.21
C LEU A 110 1.86 6.91 -3.52
N TYR A 111 1.97 7.74 -4.57
CA TYR A 111 3.22 8.43 -4.91
C TYR A 111 3.74 9.30 -3.75
N GLN A 112 2.85 10.03 -3.08
CA GLN A 112 3.22 10.84 -1.91
C GLN A 112 3.65 10.01 -0.69
N ILE A 113 3.18 8.76 -0.55
CA ILE A 113 3.65 7.83 0.48
C ILE A 113 5.09 7.38 0.17
N ILE A 114 5.41 7.15 -1.10
CA ILE A 114 6.78 6.80 -1.52
C ILE A 114 7.74 7.95 -1.21
N LEU A 115 7.35 9.19 -1.55
CA LEU A 115 8.16 10.39 -1.32
C LEU A 115 8.36 10.75 0.16
N SER A 116 7.50 10.25 1.05
CA SER A 116 7.62 10.56 2.49
C SER A 116 8.69 9.72 3.20
N GLU A 117 9.38 8.83 2.49
CA GLU A 117 10.41 7.92 3.01
C GLU A 117 9.93 7.02 4.17
N LEU A 118 8.62 6.89 4.34
CA LEU A 118 8.01 6.06 5.38
C LEU A 118 8.24 4.56 5.12
N VAL A 119 8.26 4.18 3.84
CA VAL A 119 8.44 2.80 3.40
C VAL A 119 9.94 2.57 3.17
N PRO A 120 10.53 1.50 3.71
CA PRO A 120 11.96 1.25 3.57
C PRO A 120 12.37 0.99 2.11
N GLU A 121 13.60 1.36 1.74
CA GLU A 121 14.11 1.08 0.38
C GLU A 121 14.30 -0.41 0.14
N ILE A 122 14.78 -1.09 1.18
CA ILE A 122 15.13 -2.50 1.21
C ILE A 122 14.72 -3.09 2.56
N ILE A 123 14.17 -4.30 2.54
CA ILE A 123 13.89 -5.05 3.75
C ILE A 123 15.15 -5.82 4.14
N ASN A 124 15.61 -5.58 5.36
CA ASN A 124 16.69 -6.35 5.98
C ASN A 124 16.12 -7.24 7.09
N LYS A 125 16.75 -8.39 7.31
CA LYS A 125 16.51 -9.25 8.48
C LYS A 125 16.98 -8.63 9.78
#